data_AF-A0A524LHN8-F1
#
_entry.id   AF-A0A524LHN8-F1
#
_cell.length_a   1.000
_cell.length_b   1.000
_cell.length_c   1.000
_cell.angle_alpha   90.00
_cell.angle_beta   90.00
_cell.angle_gamma   90.00
#
_symmetry.space_group_name_H-M   'P 1'
#
loop_
_entity.id
_entity.type
_entity.pdbx_description
1 polymer ?
#
loop_
_entity_poly.entity_id
_entity_poly.type
_entity_poly.pdbx_seq_one_letter_code
_entity_poly.pdbx_strand_id
1 'polypeptide(L)'
;MIEVIAGDFSIDDVVAKTRKPEMGAIVIFLGTVRNTSRGNVVEKLEFEADDSLAVSNLHKIRDEAIQRFGVTDVSIIHRTGKIEVGQNIVIIAVGAAHRDEAFKGCRYAIERLKETVPIWKEEYVEGGSYWVGEIETQERSEVRMVDISEKQLSLRKSKAEGEIVLHSETIDAIRTNSTKKGNVLSVSKIAAIMAAKKTSEIIPLCHQVPLSSVSVSFELFEDRIRCTCDVTAQYFTGVEMEALVGVTTGLLSIWDMAKYLEKDSEGQYPIARLEGVRVVRKEKVELK
;
A
#
# COMPACT_ATOMS: atom_id res chain seq x y z
N MET A 1 -24.27 -17.47 -14.07
CA MET A 1 -23.20 -17.92 -14.99
C MET A 1 -21.93 -17.13 -14.67
N ILE A 2 -20.80 -17.76 -14.35
CA ILE A 2 -19.57 -17.06 -13.91
C ILE A 2 -18.39 -17.59 -14.71
N GLU A 3 -17.78 -16.75 -15.54
CA GLU A 3 -16.73 -17.18 -16.48
C GLU A 3 -15.67 -16.09 -16.72
N VAL A 4 -14.45 -16.54 -17.00
CA VAL A 4 -13.35 -15.74 -17.56
C VAL A 4 -12.95 -16.40 -18.88
N ILE A 5 -13.01 -15.68 -19.99
CA ILE A 5 -12.87 -16.25 -21.34
C ILE A 5 -12.01 -15.38 -22.25
N ALA A 6 -11.30 -15.95 -23.23
CA ALA A 6 -10.58 -15.14 -24.24
C ALA A 6 -11.49 -14.62 -25.37
N GLY A 7 -12.51 -15.42 -25.75
CA GLY A 7 -13.44 -15.11 -26.82
C GLY A 7 -14.49 -14.06 -26.45
N ASP A 8 -15.26 -13.60 -27.44
CA ASP A 8 -16.42 -12.74 -27.18
C ASP A 8 -17.60 -13.53 -26.59
N PHE A 9 -18.59 -12.82 -26.04
CA PHE A 9 -19.80 -13.39 -25.47
C PHE A 9 -21.07 -12.81 -26.09
N SER A 10 -22.13 -13.61 -26.14
CA SER A 10 -23.46 -13.16 -26.56
C SER A 10 -24.20 -12.54 -25.38
N ILE A 11 -24.60 -11.27 -25.51
CA ILE A 11 -25.41 -10.56 -24.50
C ILE A 11 -26.75 -11.28 -24.30
N ASP A 12 -27.40 -11.69 -25.39
CA ASP A 12 -28.69 -12.38 -25.35
C ASP A 12 -28.61 -13.71 -24.61
N ASP A 13 -27.53 -14.49 -24.81
CA ASP A 13 -27.34 -15.77 -24.13
C ASP A 13 -27.12 -15.57 -22.62
N VAL A 14 -26.37 -14.55 -22.24
CA VAL A 14 -26.15 -14.22 -20.81
C VAL A 14 -27.45 -13.79 -20.15
N VAL A 15 -28.27 -12.97 -20.82
CA VAL A 15 -29.59 -12.57 -20.33
C VAL A 15 -30.52 -13.76 -20.22
N ALA A 16 -30.57 -14.62 -21.24
CA ALA A 16 -31.40 -15.83 -21.25
C ALA A 16 -31.03 -16.79 -20.11
N LYS A 17 -29.73 -17.00 -19.87
CA LYS A 17 -29.24 -17.87 -18.78
C LYS A 17 -29.50 -17.30 -17.38
N THR A 18 -29.48 -15.97 -17.25
CA THR A 18 -29.75 -15.27 -15.98
C THR A 18 -31.25 -15.27 -15.65
N ARG A 19 -32.12 -15.14 -16.65
CA ARG A 19 -33.57 -14.96 -16.45
C ARG A 19 -34.21 -16.12 -15.69
N LYS A 20 -35.02 -15.78 -14.67
CA LYS A 20 -35.90 -16.68 -13.91
C LYS A 20 -37.34 -16.14 -13.89
N PRO A 21 -38.38 -17.00 -13.77
CA PRO A 21 -39.79 -16.57 -13.77
C PRO A 21 -40.16 -15.50 -12.74
N GLU A 22 -39.51 -15.50 -11.58
CA GLU A 22 -39.73 -14.60 -10.45
C GLU A 22 -39.10 -13.21 -10.60
N MET A 23 -38.32 -12.98 -11.67
CA MET A 23 -37.64 -11.70 -11.90
C MET A 23 -38.57 -10.68 -12.57
N GLY A 24 -38.76 -9.53 -11.93
CA GLY A 24 -39.43 -8.37 -12.52
C GLY A 24 -38.49 -7.42 -13.26
N ALA A 25 -37.17 -7.58 -13.09
CA ALA A 25 -36.16 -6.80 -13.78
C ALA A 25 -34.85 -7.58 -13.96
N ILE A 26 -34.14 -7.30 -15.06
CA ILE A 26 -32.73 -7.65 -15.25
C ILE A 26 -31.99 -6.36 -15.62
N VAL A 27 -30.95 -6.02 -14.88
CA VAL A 27 -30.07 -4.89 -15.16
C VAL A 27 -28.74 -5.42 -15.67
N ILE A 28 -28.25 -4.83 -16.75
CA ILE A 28 -26.98 -5.21 -17.37
C ILE A 28 -26.00 -4.04 -17.27
N PHE A 29 -24.81 -4.34 -16.80
CA PHE A 29 -23.63 -3.52 -17.05
C PHE A 29 -22.81 -4.17 -18.17
N LEU A 30 -22.48 -3.40 -19.19
CA LEU A 30 -21.64 -3.81 -20.31
C LEU A 30 -20.43 -2.87 -20.39
N GLY A 31 -19.24 -3.41 -20.13
CA GLY A 31 -17.99 -2.68 -20.30
C GLY A 31 -17.45 -2.86 -21.72
N THR A 32 -17.06 -1.78 -22.38
CA THR A 32 -16.48 -1.80 -23.73
C THR A 32 -15.17 -1.02 -23.80
N VAL A 33 -14.34 -1.33 -24.80
CA VAL A 33 -13.10 -0.59 -25.04
C VAL A 33 -13.41 0.77 -25.67
N ARG A 34 -12.92 1.85 -25.06
CA ARG A 34 -13.03 3.21 -25.60
C ARG A 34 -11.82 3.53 -26.47
N ASN A 35 -12.03 4.38 -27.49
CA ASN A 35 -10.98 4.85 -28.40
C ASN A 35 -10.06 5.93 -27.79
N THR A 36 -10.39 6.42 -26.59
CA THR A 36 -9.64 7.47 -25.90
C THR A 36 -9.50 7.16 -24.41
N SER A 37 -8.30 7.37 -23.88
CA SER A 37 -7.97 7.26 -22.45
C SER A 37 -6.95 8.33 -22.10
N ARG A 38 -7.21 9.12 -21.06
CA ARG A 38 -6.30 10.17 -20.54
C ARG A 38 -5.74 11.15 -21.59
N GLY A 39 -6.53 11.46 -22.63
CA GLY A 39 -6.12 12.34 -23.72
C GLY A 39 -5.33 11.67 -24.84
N ASN A 40 -5.03 10.37 -24.73
CA ASN A 40 -4.37 9.57 -25.77
C ASN A 40 -5.39 8.74 -26.56
N VAL A 41 -5.05 8.48 -27.83
CA VAL A 41 -5.77 7.53 -28.68
C VAL A 41 -5.34 6.12 -28.27
N VAL A 42 -6.32 5.28 -27.91
CA VAL A 42 -6.09 3.88 -27.53
C VAL A 42 -6.40 2.99 -28.73
N GLU A 43 -5.48 2.11 -29.09
CA GLU A 43 -5.66 1.16 -30.20
C GLU A 43 -6.34 -0.13 -29.75
N LYS A 44 -5.95 -0.64 -28.58
CA LYS A 44 -6.47 -1.88 -27.98
C LYS A 44 -6.15 -1.94 -26.48
N LEU A 45 -6.84 -2.85 -25.80
CA LEU A 45 -6.53 -3.25 -24.43
C LEU A 45 -6.08 -4.71 -24.41
N GLU A 46 -5.19 -5.05 -23.48
CA GLU A 46 -4.86 -6.43 -23.16
C GLU A 46 -5.19 -6.71 -21.70
N PHE A 47 -5.90 -7.81 -21.45
CA PHE A 47 -6.30 -8.21 -20.11
C PHE A 47 -5.66 -9.54 -19.73
N GLU A 48 -4.98 -9.59 -18.60
CA GLU A 48 -4.42 -10.81 -18.02
C GLU A 48 -5.10 -11.11 -16.69
N ALA A 49 -5.30 -12.40 -16.39
CA ALA A 49 -5.92 -12.82 -15.15
C ALA A 49 -5.32 -14.15 -14.66
N ASP A 50 -5.34 -14.37 -13.36
CA ASP A 50 -5.31 -15.73 -12.81
C ASP A 50 -6.73 -16.29 -12.88
N ASP A 51 -7.01 -17.14 -13.88
CA ASP A 51 -8.37 -17.62 -14.16
C ASP A 51 -9.05 -18.28 -12.95
N SER A 52 -8.30 -19.08 -12.18
CA SER A 52 -8.84 -19.80 -11.02
C SER A 52 -9.23 -18.84 -9.89
N LEU A 53 -8.33 -17.90 -9.57
CA LEU A 53 -8.57 -16.92 -8.51
C LEU A 53 -9.63 -15.89 -8.93
N ALA A 54 -9.63 -15.48 -10.21
CA ALA A 54 -10.61 -14.57 -10.77
C ALA A 54 -12.02 -15.16 -10.72
N VAL A 55 -12.21 -16.38 -11.22
CA VAL A 55 -13.51 -17.09 -11.16
C VAL A 55 -13.98 -17.27 -9.72
N SER A 56 -13.08 -17.66 -8.80
CA SER A 56 -13.39 -17.79 -7.37
C SER A 56 -13.88 -16.47 -6.75
N ASN A 57 -13.24 -15.34 -7.06
CA ASN A 57 -13.66 -14.04 -6.55
C ASN A 57 -14.96 -13.55 -7.19
N LEU A 58 -15.20 -13.83 -8.49
CA LEU A 58 -16.47 -13.53 -9.14
C LEU A 58 -17.65 -14.30 -8.52
N HIS A 59 -17.43 -15.56 -8.12
CA HIS A 59 -18.42 -16.32 -7.36
C HIS A 59 -18.76 -15.64 -6.03
N LYS A 60 -17.75 -15.20 -5.27
CA LYS A 60 -17.98 -14.47 -4.00
C LYS A 60 -18.78 -13.19 -4.24
N ILE A 61 -18.49 -12.44 -5.30
CA ILE A 61 -19.22 -11.21 -5.63
C ILE A 61 -20.70 -11.50 -5.91
N ARG A 62 -21.00 -12.55 -6.70
CA ARG A 62 -22.39 -12.99 -6.93
C ARG A 62 -23.07 -13.33 -5.60
N ASP A 63 -22.43 -14.17 -4.79
CA ASP A 63 -23.05 -14.68 -3.56
C ASP A 63 -23.29 -13.55 -2.55
N GLU A 64 -22.35 -12.62 -2.41
CA GLU A 64 -22.49 -11.40 -1.62
C GLU A 64 -23.62 -10.50 -2.14
N ALA A 65 -23.74 -10.32 -3.47
CA ALA A 65 -24.79 -9.50 -4.07
C ALA A 65 -26.19 -10.09 -3.78
N ILE A 66 -26.34 -11.41 -3.93
CA ILE A 66 -27.57 -12.14 -3.60
C ILE A 66 -27.91 -11.95 -2.13
N GLN A 67 -26.95 -12.19 -1.22
CA GLN A 67 -27.17 -12.07 0.22
C GLN A 67 -27.52 -10.65 0.65
N ARG A 68 -26.84 -9.64 0.07
CA ARG A 68 -26.93 -8.25 0.53
C ARG A 68 -28.14 -7.51 -0.02
N PHE A 69 -28.51 -7.77 -1.27
CA PHE A 69 -29.54 -7.00 -1.96
C PHE A 69 -30.79 -7.82 -2.29
N GLY A 70 -30.80 -9.13 -2.00
CA GLY A 70 -31.93 -10.00 -2.32
C GLY A 70 -32.15 -10.17 -3.83
N VAL A 71 -31.10 -10.00 -4.64
CA VAL A 71 -31.16 -10.29 -6.08
C VAL A 71 -31.27 -11.80 -6.29
N THR A 72 -31.99 -12.20 -7.33
CA THR A 72 -32.32 -13.60 -7.59
C THR A 72 -31.14 -14.35 -8.22
N ASP A 73 -30.42 -13.71 -9.15
CA ASP A 73 -29.23 -14.29 -9.77
C ASP A 73 -28.29 -13.19 -10.28
N VAL A 74 -26.99 -13.52 -10.36
CA VAL A 74 -25.98 -12.67 -10.98
C VAL A 74 -25.11 -13.51 -11.92
N SER A 75 -25.04 -13.09 -13.17
CA SER A 75 -24.10 -13.63 -14.15
C SER A 75 -23.01 -12.63 -14.45
N ILE A 76 -21.77 -13.10 -14.49
CA ILE A 76 -20.58 -12.29 -14.75
C ILE A 76 -19.69 -13.03 -15.73
N ILE A 77 -19.39 -12.39 -16.86
CA ILE A 77 -18.37 -12.87 -17.79
C ILE A 77 -17.37 -11.74 -18.00
N HIS A 78 -16.08 -12.03 -17.81
CA HIS A 78 -15.00 -11.10 -18.12
C HIS A 78 -14.09 -11.69 -19.20
N ARG A 79 -13.66 -10.86 -20.16
CA ARG A 79 -12.75 -11.26 -21.22
C ARG A 79 -11.29 -11.08 -20.85
N THR A 80 -10.43 -11.98 -21.32
CA THR A 80 -8.97 -11.89 -21.24
C THR A 80 -8.35 -11.86 -22.64
N GLY A 81 -7.07 -11.53 -22.73
CA GLY A 81 -6.35 -11.33 -23.98
C GLY A 81 -6.59 -9.95 -24.60
N LYS A 82 -6.28 -9.84 -25.89
CA LYS A 82 -6.34 -8.58 -26.64
C LYS A 82 -7.77 -8.28 -27.09
N ILE A 83 -8.22 -7.07 -26.80
CA ILE A 83 -9.58 -6.59 -27.09
C ILE A 83 -9.50 -5.24 -27.80
N GLU A 84 -10.11 -5.16 -28.97
CA GLU A 84 -10.07 -3.96 -29.82
C GLU A 84 -11.10 -2.90 -29.38
N VAL A 85 -10.86 -1.65 -29.79
CA VAL A 85 -11.79 -0.54 -29.59
C VAL A 85 -13.21 -0.90 -30.06
N GLY A 86 -14.20 -0.60 -29.22
CA GLY A 86 -15.61 -0.89 -29.48
C GLY A 86 -16.06 -2.31 -29.10
N GLN A 87 -15.13 -3.24 -28.82
CA GLN A 87 -15.50 -4.58 -28.39
C GLN A 87 -15.86 -4.64 -26.90
N ASN A 88 -16.63 -5.67 -26.54
CA ASN A 88 -17.03 -5.93 -25.16
C ASN A 88 -15.86 -6.47 -24.34
N ILE A 89 -15.78 -6.08 -23.08
CA ILE A 89 -14.78 -6.53 -22.09
C ILE A 89 -15.46 -7.40 -21.04
N VAL A 90 -16.57 -6.92 -20.49
CA VAL A 90 -17.23 -7.54 -19.35
C VAL A 90 -18.73 -7.34 -19.45
N ILE A 91 -19.49 -8.35 -19.06
CA ILE A 91 -20.92 -8.27 -18.85
C ILE A 91 -21.27 -8.72 -17.44
N ILE A 92 -22.10 -7.93 -16.78
CA ILE A 92 -22.70 -8.29 -15.49
C ILE A 92 -24.21 -8.16 -15.66
N ALA A 93 -24.93 -9.27 -15.59
CA ALA A 93 -26.38 -9.32 -15.63
C ALA A 93 -26.92 -9.69 -14.25
N VAL A 94 -27.72 -8.81 -13.66
CA VAL A 94 -28.32 -9.00 -12.32
C VAL A 94 -29.84 -9.02 -12.47
N GLY A 95 -30.44 -10.15 -12.08
CA GLY A 95 -31.89 -10.31 -12.07
C GLY A 95 -32.47 -10.23 -10.67
N ALA A 96 -33.61 -9.55 -10.52
CA ALA A 96 -34.32 -9.43 -9.25
C ALA A 96 -35.83 -9.26 -9.45
N ALA A 97 -36.61 -9.48 -8.38
CA ALA A 97 -38.05 -9.26 -8.39
C ALA A 97 -38.43 -7.78 -8.67
N HIS A 98 -37.58 -6.85 -8.22
CA HIS A 98 -37.80 -5.41 -8.35
C HIS A 98 -36.54 -4.72 -8.88
N ARG A 99 -36.75 -3.58 -9.56
CA ARG A 99 -35.68 -2.89 -10.30
C ARG A 99 -34.61 -2.28 -9.41
N ASP A 100 -34.96 -1.85 -8.19
CA ASP A 100 -34.04 -1.14 -7.29
C ASP A 100 -32.91 -2.06 -6.81
N GLU A 101 -33.27 -3.28 -6.43
CA GLU A 101 -32.39 -4.38 -6.05
C GLU A 101 -31.50 -4.77 -7.23
N ALA A 102 -32.06 -4.88 -8.44
CA ALA A 102 -31.29 -5.19 -9.64
C ALA A 102 -30.22 -4.11 -9.93
N PHE A 103 -30.56 -2.82 -9.83
CA PHE A 103 -29.60 -1.73 -9.98
C PHE A 103 -28.51 -1.74 -8.89
N LYS A 104 -28.91 -1.90 -7.63
CA LYS A 104 -27.98 -1.95 -6.48
C LYS A 104 -27.01 -3.13 -6.59
N GLY A 105 -27.53 -4.32 -6.91
CA GLY A 105 -26.71 -5.52 -7.13
C GLY A 105 -25.77 -5.38 -8.32
N CYS A 106 -26.25 -4.81 -9.44
CA CYS A 106 -25.41 -4.60 -10.62
C CYS A 106 -24.28 -3.61 -10.35
N ARG A 107 -24.58 -2.48 -9.68
CA ARG A 107 -23.55 -1.51 -9.27
C ARG A 107 -22.55 -2.13 -8.31
N TYR A 108 -23.02 -2.86 -7.30
CA TYR A 108 -22.14 -3.55 -6.36
C TYR A 108 -21.19 -4.53 -7.05
N ALA A 109 -21.72 -5.35 -7.96
CA ALA A 109 -20.93 -6.35 -8.65
C ALA A 109 -19.81 -5.75 -9.51
N ILE A 110 -20.06 -4.66 -10.24
CA ILE A 110 -19.00 -4.01 -11.04
C ILE A 110 -17.93 -3.35 -10.16
N GLU A 111 -18.31 -2.71 -9.06
CA GLU A 111 -17.33 -2.11 -8.15
C GLU A 111 -16.46 -3.20 -7.49
N ARG A 112 -17.08 -4.23 -6.92
CA ARG A 112 -16.33 -5.33 -6.28
C ARG A 112 -15.45 -6.10 -7.26
N LEU A 113 -15.87 -6.24 -8.53
CA LEU A 113 -15.07 -6.85 -9.58
C LEU A 113 -13.76 -6.09 -9.74
N LYS A 114 -13.84 -4.77 -9.91
CA LYS A 114 -12.67 -3.88 -10.05
C LYS A 114 -11.78 -3.88 -8.81
N GLU A 115 -12.36 -4.05 -7.62
CA GLU A 115 -11.63 -4.02 -6.36
C GLU A 115 -10.90 -5.31 -6.02
N THR A 116 -11.45 -6.48 -6.37
CA THR A 116 -10.98 -7.75 -5.78
C THR A 116 -10.71 -8.87 -6.75
N VAL A 117 -11.05 -8.73 -8.02
CA VAL A 117 -10.76 -9.76 -9.01
C VAL A 117 -9.40 -9.44 -9.62
N PRO A 118 -8.40 -10.35 -9.54
CA PRO A 118 -7.04 -10.11 -10.02
C PRO A 118 -7.00 -10.17 -11.55
N ILE A 119 -7.45 -9.09 -12.20
CA ILE A 119 -7.41 -8.89 -13.64
C ILE A 119 -6.63 -7.60 -13.91
N TRP A 120 -5.52 -7.73 -14.63
CA TRP A 120 -4.64 -6.63 -15.00
C TRP A 120 -4.98 -6.14 -16.40
N LYS A 121 -4.90 -4.83 -16.61
CA LYS A 121 -5.20 -4.18 -17.89
C LYS A 121 -3.97 -3.44 -18.41
N GLU A 122 -3.57 -3.71 -19.64
CA GLU A 122 -2.56 -2.93 -20.37
C GLU A 122 -3.23 -2.11 -21.47
N GLU A 123 -2.89 -0.82 -21.57
CA GLU A 123 -3.33 0.08 -22.64
C GLU A 123 -2.23 0.21 -23.70
N TYR A 124 -2.59 -0.04 -24.96
CA TYR A 124 -1.74 0.23 -26.11
C TYR A 124 -2.15 1.56 -26.76
N VAL A 125 -1.21 2.50 -26.82
CA VAL A 125 -1.39 3.85 -27.37
C VAL A 125 -0.37 4.12 -28.48
N GLU A 126 -0.60 5.15 -29.28
CA GLU A 126 0.36 5.56 -30.32
C GLU A 126 1.70 5.95 -29.65
N GLY A 127 2.74 5.13 -29.88
CA GLY A 127 4.08 5.31 -29.30
C GLY A 127 4.46 4.37 -28.14
N GLY A 128 3.59 3.44 -27.71
CA GLY A 128 3.95 2.41 -26.71
C GLY A 128 2.77 1.73 -26.02
N SER A 129 3.06 0.92 -25.00
CA SER A 129 2.05 0.35 -24.09
C SER A 129 2.39 0.70 -22.63
N TYR A 130 1.37 0.78 -21.78
CA TYR A 130 1.56 0.90 -20.34
C TYR A 130 0.49 0.12 -19.57
N TRP A 131 0.89 -0.47 -18.46
CA TRP A 131 -0.03 -1.13 -17.54
C TRP A 131 -0.89 -0.08 -16.83
N VAL A 132 -2.19 -0.25 -16.96
CA VAL A 132 -3.18 0.64 -16.35
C VAL A 132 -3.60 -0.01 -15.04
N GLY A 133 -3.01 0.50 -13.97
CA GLY A 133 -3.22 0.01 -12.62
C GLY A 133 -2.34 0.69 -11.58
N GLU A 134 -1.26 1.35 -12.00
CA GLU A 134 -0.34 2.02 -11.06
C GLU A 134 -0.66 3.50 -10.80
N ILE A 135 -1.56 4.13 -11.56
CA ILE A 135 -1.99 5.52 -11.31
C ILE A 135 -3.46 5.68 -11.75
N GLU A 136 -4.43 5.17 -10.98
CA GLU A 136 -5.83 5.66 -10.90
C GLU A 136 -6.71 4.65 -10.13
N THR A 137 -6.66 4.74 -8.81
CA THR A 137 -7.84 4.62 -7.95
C THR A 137 -7.73 5.69 -6.88
N GLN A 138 -8.16 6.91 -7.21
CA GLN A 138 -8.69 7.80 -6.17
C GLN A 138 -10.12 7.34 -5.85
N GLU A 139 -10.21 6.21 -5.15
CA GLU A 139 -11.25 5.91 -4.16
C GLU A 139 -10.64 4.81 -3.27
N ARG A 140 -10.37 5.20 -2.03
CA ARG A 140 -9.56 4.52 -1.01
C ARG A 140 -9.59 2.99 -1.11
N SER A 141 -8.43 2.38 -1.35
CA SER A 141 -8.17 1.10 -0.67
C SER A 141 -8.42 1.34 0.81
N GLU A 142 -9.37 0.61 1.39
CA GLU A 142 -9.68 0.77 2.80
C GLU A 142 -8.37 0.58 3.58
N VAL A 143 -7.92 1.66 4.22
CA VAL A 143 -6.65 1.70 4.96
C VAL A 143 -6.81 0.76 6.14
N ARG A 144 -6.32 -0.48 5.98
CA ARG A 144 -6.44 -1.54 6.98
C ARG A 144 -5.07 -2.06 7.40
N MET A 145 -4.94 -2.30 8.69
CA MET A 145 -3.78 -3.00 9.23
C MET A 145 -3.86 -4.48 8.82
N VAL A 146 -2.76 -5.04 8.34
CA VAL A 146 -2.71 -6.46 7.91
C VAL A 146 -2.84 -7.37 9.13
N ASP A 147 -3.72 -8.36 9.08
CA ASP A 147 -3.83 -9.38 10.14
C ASP A 147 -2.54 -10.23 10.21
N ILE A 148 -2.01 -10.41 11.42
CA ILE A 148 -0.78 -11.16 11.69
C ILE A 148 -1.02 -12.42 12.53
N SER A 149 -2.28 -12.77 12.80
CA SER A 149 -2.66 -13.89 13.68
C SER A 149 -2.22 -15.26 13.15
N GLU A 150 -2.17 -15.44 11.83
CA GLU A 150 -1.72 -16.70 11.20
C GLU A 150 -0.18 -16.79 11.07
N LYS A 151 0.54 -15.71 11.39
CA LYS A 151 2.01 -15.71 11.29
C LYS A 151 2.62 -16.45 12.49
N GLN A 152 3.75 -17.09 12.26
CA GLN A 152 4.50 -17.77 13.31
C GLN A 152 5.32 -16.80 14.15
N LEU A 153 5.29 -17.00 15.47
CA LEU A 153 6.14 -16.29 16.42
C LEU A 153 7.61 -16.56 16.08
N SER A 154 8.43 -15.51 16.02
CA SER A 154 9.85 -15.64 15.70
C SER A 154 10.65 -14.52 16.36
N LEU A 155 11.95 -14.74 16.55
CA LEU A 155 12.88 -13.69 16.95
C LEU A 155 13.13 -12.77 15.74
N ARG A 156 12.96 -11.47 15.96
CA ARG A 156 13.04 -10.41 14.96
C ARG A 156 14.12 -9.43 15.37
N LYS A 157 15.08 -9.18 14.49
CA LYS A 157 16.10 -8.15 14.69
C LYS A 157 16.15 -7.24 13.50
N SER A 158 16.29 -5.94 13.75
CA SER A 158 16.59 -4.98 12.68
C SER A 158 17.59 -3.95 13.17
N LYS A 159 18.55 -3.64 12.29
CA LYS A 159 19.51 -2.56 12.46
C LYS A 159 19.28 -1.54 11.36
N ALA A 160 19.03 -0.30 11.76
CA ALA A 160 18.94 0.83 10.85
C ALA A 160 20.05 1.84 11.15
N GLU A 161 20.43 2.62 10.15
CA GLU A 161 21.36 3.73 10.31
C GLU A 161 20.91 4.94 9.50
N GLY A 162 21.48 6.10 9.81
CA GLY A 162 21.30 7.34 9.09
C GLY A 162 22.27 8.39 9.59
N GLU A 163 22.42 9.48 8.86
CA GLU A 163 23.39 10.53 9.15
C GLU A 163 22.73 11.89 9.24
N ILE A 164 23.28 12.76 10.08
CA ILE A 164 23.02 14.20 10.04
C ILE A 164 24.32 14.91 9.72
N VAL A 165 24.31 15.68 8.62
CA VAL A 165 25.41 16.54 8.21
C VAL A 165 25.25 17.88 8.92
N LEU A 166 26.33 18.41 9.48
CA LEU A 166 26.37 19.64 10.29
C LEU A 166 27.67 20.41 9.99
N HIS A 167 27.79 21.63 10.48
CA HIS A 167 29.07 22.33 10.52
C HIS A 167 30.10 21.58 11.39
N SER A 168 31.36 21.58 10.99
CA SER A 168 32.43 20.92 11.77
C SER A 168 32.58 21.55 13.16
N GLU A 169 32.37 22.86 13.28
CA GLU A 169 32.36 23.57 14.56
C GLU A 169 31.24 23.07 15.48
N THR A 170 30.08 22.72 14.92
CA THR A 170 28.97 22.11 15.67
C THR A 170 29.32 20.72 16.13
N ILE A 171 29.97 19.92 15.28
CA ILE A 171 30.44 18.58 15.65
C ILE A 171 31.46 18.66 16.80
N ASP A 172 32.38 19.63 16.75
CA ASP A 172 33.35 19.87 17.82
C ASP A 172 32.68 20.31 19.12
N ALA A 173 31.66 21.17 19.04
CA ALA A 173 30.88 21.57 20.20
C ALA A 173 30.16 20.39 20.86
N ILE A 174 29.60 19.48 20.05
CA ILE A 174 28.97 18.24 20.52
C ILE A 174 30.02 17.30 21.13
N ARG A 175 31.16 17.10 20.47
CA ARG A 175 32.26 16.24 20.91
C ARG A 175 32.83 16.67 22.26
N THR A 176 32.96 17.98 22.47
CA THR A 176 33.49 18.59 23.71
C THR A 176 32.42 18.83 24.78
N ASN A 177 31.15 18.51 24.50
CA ASN A 177 30.00 18.82 25.37
C ASN A 177 29.89 20.32 25.75
N SER A 178 30.30 21.23 24.87
CA SER A 178 30.27 22.68 25.11
C SER A 178 28.96 23.35 24.65
N THR A 179 27.94 22.56 24.27
CA THR A 179 26.66 23.08 23.78
C THR A 179 25.82 23.70 24.90
N LYS A 180 25.09 24.78 24.60
CA LYS A 180 24.23 25.49 25.56
C LYS A 180 23.01 24.69 26.05
N LYS A 181 22.59 23.66 25.30
CA LYS A 181 21.41 22.83 25.61
C LYS A 181 21.75 21.54 26.39
N GLY A 182 23.01 21.31 26.74
CA GLY A 182 23.47 20.14 27.50
C GLY A 182 24.02 19.02 26.62
N ASN A 183 23.96 17.77 27.09
CA ASN A 183 24.56 16.64 26.37
C ASN A 183 23.65 16.17 25.22
N VAL A 184 24.01 16.57 24.01
CA VAL A 184 23.27 16.31 22.77
C VAL A 184 23.07 14.82 22.50
N LEU A 185 24.13 14.01 22.63
CA LEU A 185 24.09 12.59 22.31
C LEU A 185 23.24 11.80 23.32
N SER A 186 23.31 12.15 24.60
CA SER A 186 22.51 11.51 25.64
C SER A 186 21.02 11.80 25.47
N VAL A 187 20.64 13.06 25.22
CA VAL A 187 19.25 13.44 24.96
C VAL A 187 18.74 12.75 23.70
N SER A 188 19.54 12.75 22.63
CA SER A 188 19.16 12.13 21.35
C SER A 188 19.04 10.62 21.44
N LYS A 189 19.84 9.97 22.30
CA LYS A 189 19.71 8.54 22.60
C LYS A 189 18.36 8.21 23.25
N ILE A 190 17.97 9.01 24.25
CA ILE A 190 16.69 8.82 24.94
C ILE A 190 15.53 9.06 23.96
N ALA A 191 15.60 10.11 23.14
CA ALA A 191 14.60 10.42 22.13
C ALA A 191 14.42 9.25 21.14
N ALA A 192 15.51 8.69 20.62
CA ALA A 192 15.49 7.55 19.72
C ALA A 192 14.86 6.29 20.37
N ILE A 193 15.23 5.97 21.62
CA ILE A 193 14.65 4.83 22.36
C ILE A 193 13.16 5.03 22.61
N MET A 194 12.74 6.24 22.97
CA MET A 194 11.33 6.56 23.18
C MET A 194 10.53 6.47 21.88
N ALA A 195 11.09 6.96 20.77
CA ALA A 195 10.45 6.92 19.46
C ALA A 195 10.27 5.50 18.94
N ALA A 196 11.29 4.64 19.07
CA ALA A 196 11.19 3.23 18.70
C ALA A 196 10.02 2.54 19.40
N LYS A 197 9.82 2.79 20.71
CA LYS A 197 8.69 2.25 21.48
C LYS A 197 7.32 2.82 21.07
N LYS A 198 7.30 3.99 20.43
CA LYS A 198 6.08 4.72 20.00
C LYS A 198 5.84 4.61 18.50
N THR A 199 6.51 3.71 17.80
CA THR A 199 6.42 3.58 16.35
C THR A 199 4.99 3.41 15.86
N SER A 200 4.18 2.60 16.54
CA SER A 200 2.76 2.39 16.21
C SER A 200 1.85 3.58 16.54
N GLU A 201 2.29 4.52 17.38
CA GLU A 201 1.60 5.81 17.58
C GLU A 201 1.90 6.79 16.43
N ILE A 202 3.04 6.62 15.75
CA ILE A 202 3.56 7.52 14.71
C ILE A 202 3.19 7.04 13.30
N ILE A 203 3.33 5.73 13.04
CA ILE A 203 3.09 5.11 11.74
C ILE A 203 1.74 4.35 11.78
N PRO A 204 0.68 4.85 11.12
CA PRO A 204 -0.71 4.42 11.38
C PRO A 204 -1.02 2.92 11.24
N LEU A 205 -0.29 2.20 10.39
CA LEU A 205 -0.53 0.78 10.11
C LEU A 205 0.50 -0.16 10.75
N CYS A 206 1.43 0.35 11.55
CA CYS A 206 2.34 -0.48 12.32
C CYS A 206 1.61 -1.14 13.50
N HIS A 207 1.83 -2.44 13.68
CA HIS A 207 1.35 -3.15 14.86
C HIS A 207 2.06 -2.66 16.12
N GLN A 208 1.42 -2.82 17.27
CA GLN A 208 2.08 -2.68 18.55
C GLN A 208 2.97 -3.91 18.80
N VAL A 209 4.28 -3.73 18.73
CA VAL A 209 5.26 -4.81 18.95
C VAL A 209 5.85 -4.73 20.36
N PRO A 210 5.84 -5.81 21.16
CA PRO A 210 6.50 -5.85 22.45
C PRO A 210 8.02 -5.96 22.27
N LEU A 211 8.70 -4.81 22.19
CA LEU A 211 10.15 -4.74 21.98
C LEU A 211 10.91 -5.34 23.16
N SER A 212 11.83 -6.26 22.86
CA SER A 212 12.71 -6.89 23.85
C SER A 212 13.92 -6.03 24.16
N SER A 213 14.49 -5.36 23.15
CA SER A 213 15.58 -4.39 23.34
C SER A 213 15.60 -3.33 22.24
N VAL A 214 16.07 -2.14 22.61
CA VAL A 214 16.41 -1.04 21.71
C VAL A 214 17.77 -0.51 22.12
N SER A 215 18.74 -0.54 21.22
CA SER A 215 20.08 0.02 21.41
C SER A 215 20.34 1.10 20.38
N VAL A 216 20.95 2.21 20.81
CA VAL A 216 21.24 3.35 19.95
C VAL A 216 22.68 3.81 20.19
N SER A 217 23.43 3.99 19.11
CA SER A 217 24.80 4.51 19.12
C SER A 217 24.96 5.68 18.14
N PHE A 218 25.91 6.54 18.46
CA PHE A 218 26.30 7.67 17.62
C PHE A 218 27.79 7.61 17.35
N GLU A 219 28.17 7.80 16.10
CA GLU A 219 29.56 7.90 15.64
C GLU A 219 29.78 9.30 15.04
N LEU A 220 30.78 10.02 15.53
CA LEU A 220 31.05 11.40 15.13
C LEU A 220 32.19 11.42 14.12
N PHE A 221 31.94 12.00 12.95
CA PHE A 221 32.93 12.26 11.91
C PHE A 221 33.34 13.73 11.94
N GLU A 222 33.93 14.25 10.86
CA GLU A 222 34.32 15.66 10.75
C GLU A 222 33.12 16.56 10.46
N ASP A 223 32.25 16.14 9.54
CA ASP A 223 31.13 16.93 9.00
C ASP A 223 29.75 16.32 9.31
N ARG A 224 29.70 15.19 10.03
CA ARG A 224 28.46 14.45 10.25
C ARG A 224 28.47 13.59 11.50
N ILE A 225 27.26 13.22 11.94
CA ILE A 225 27.04 12.20 12.98
C ILE A 225 26.22 11.08 12.39
N ARG A 226 26.72 9.84 12.48
CA ARG A 226 25.96 8.64 12.14
C ARG A 226 25.23 8.13 13.36
N CYS A 227 23.91 7.97 13.25
CA CYS A 227 23.08 7.28 14.21
C CYS A 227 22.86 5.85 13.76
N THR A 228 22.96 4.90 14.68
CA THR A 228 22.58 3.50 14.47
C THR A 228 21.56 3.10 15.53
N CYS A 229 20.49 2.42 15.12
CA CYS A 229 19.49 1.85 16.01
C CYS A 229 19.32 0.35 15.74
N ASP A 230 19.56 -0.45 16.76
CA ASP A 230 19.37 -1.90 16.76
C ASP A 230 18.14 -2.23 17.63
N VAL A 231 17.15 -2.90 17.04
CA VAL A 231 15.89 -3.28 17.70
C VAL A 231 15.72 -4.79 17.63
N THR A 232 15.31 -5.39 18.75
CA THR A 232 14.97 -6.81 18.86
C THR A 232 13.60 -7.00 19.47
N ALA A 233 12.81 -7.94 18.93
CA ALA A 233 11.57 -8.41 19.52
C ALA A 233 11.35 -9.90 19.23
N GLN A 234 10.51 -10.54 20.02
CA GLN A 234 9.99 -11.88 19.73
C GLN A 234 8.50 -11.75 19.37
N TYR A 235 8.16 -11.72 18.08
CA TYR A 235 6.81 -11.39 17.65
C TYR A 235 6.45 -11.87 16.22
N PHE A 236 5.19 -11.62 15.83
CA PHE A 236 4.60 -12.07 14.56
C PHE A 236 4.97 -11.20 13.35
N THR A 237 5.40 -9.95 13.58
CA THR A 237 5.83 -8.99 12.55
C THR A 237 7.26 -8.50 12.77
N GLY A 238 7.87 -7.89 11.75
CA GLY A 238 9.23 -7.34 11.80
C GLY A 238 9.37 -6.11 12.70
N VAL A 239 10.62 -5.65 12.89
CA VAL A 239 10.95 -4.47 13.73
C VAL A 239 11.76 -3.40 12.98
N GLU A 240 11.73 -3.44 11.65
CA GLU A 240 12.43 -2.45 10.80
C GLU A 240 11.90 -1.03 11.01
N MET A 241 10.60 -0.87 11.24
CA MET A 241 9.99 0.43 11.40
C MET A 241 10.42 1.08 12.71
N GLU A 242 10.54 0.29 13.79
CA GLU A 242 11.03 0.76 15.08
C GLU A 242 12.48 1.22 15.00
N ALA A 243 13.32 0.50 14.25
CA ALA A 243 14.71 0.89 14.04
C ALA A 243 14.80 2.19 13.22
N LEU A 244 14.03 2.32 12.13
CA LEU A 244 14.00 3.51 11.28
C LEU A 244 13.45 4.75 12.00
N VAL A 245 12.37 4.60 12.77
CA VAL A 245 11.79 5.67 13.58
C VAL A 245 12.76 6.09 14.69
N GLY A 246 13.45 5.13 15.31
CA GLY A 246 14.51 5.39 16.28
C GLY A 246 15.65 6.23 15.70
N VAL A 247 16.21 5.82 14.55
CA VAL A 247 17.26 6.59 13.84
C VAL A 247 16.78 7.99 13.49
N THR A 248 15.63 8.09 12.83
CA THR A 248 15.11 9.37 12.32
C THR A 248 14.90 10.35 13.47
N THR A 249 14.29 9.89 14.57
CA THR A 249 14.03 10.75 15.72
C THR A 249 15.32 11.10 16.47
N GLY A 250 16.29 10.18 16.55
CA GLY A 250 17.61 10.47 17.10
C GLY A 250 18.31 11.59 16.35
N LEU A 251 18.30 11.54 15.02
CA LEU A 251 18.89 12.59 14.17
C LEU A 251 18.14 13.92 14.28
N LEU A 252 16.81 13.91 14.29
CA LEU A 252 16.00 15.12 14.51
C LEU A 252 16.25 15.75 15.89
N SER A 253 16.46 14.93 16.92
CA SER A 253 16.83 15.39 18.26
C SER A 253 18.21 16.05 18.27
N ILE A 254 19.19 15.50 17.54
CA ILE A 254 20.51 16.15 17.38
C ILE A 254 20.33 17.52 16.73
N TRP A 255 19.53 17.60 15.66
CA TRP A 255 19.25 18.88 15.01
C TRP A 255 18.62 19.86 15.99
N ASP A 256 17.54 19.51 16.70
CA ASP A 256 16.90 20.46 17.63
C ASP A 256 17.88 20.99 18.69
N MET A 257 18.76 20.12 19.19
CA MET A 257 19.76 20.46 20.18
C MET A 257 20.87 21.36 19.64
N ALA A 258 21.19 21.26 18.34
CA ALA A 258 22.26 22.00 17.69
C ALA A 258 21.81 23.15 16.77
N LYS A 259 20.50 23.32 16.52
CA LYS A 259 19.94 24.23 15.50
C LYS A 259 20.36 25.69 15.61
N TYR A 260 20.85 26.13 16.77
CA TYR A 260 21.31 27.51 16.95
C TYR A 260 22.75 27.73 16.46
N LEU A 261 23.53 26.66 16.29
CA LEU A 261 24.88 26.69 15.71
C LEU A 261 24.84 26.51 14.18
N GLU A 262 23.77 25.89 13.67
CA GLU A 262 23.60 25.60 12.24
C GLU A 262 22.88 26.69 11.43
N LYS A 263 22.39 27.74 12.10
CA LYS A 263 21.67 28.83 11.45
C LYS A 263 22.63 29.86 10.86
N ASP A 264 22.37 30.30 9.64
CA ASP A 264 23.00 31.49 9.09
C ASP A 264 22.36 32.80 9.62
N SER A 265 22.83 33.94 9.11
CA SER A 265 22.32 35.27 9.49
C SER A 265 20.85 35.51 9.13
N GLU A 266 20.30 34.75 8.18
CA GLU A 266 18.89 34.80 7.77
C GLU A 266 18.03 33.75 8.50
N GLY A 267 18.64 32.97 9.39
CA GLY A 267 17.99 31.91 10.15
C GLY A 267 17.73 30.63 9.34
N GLN A 268 18.37 30.47 8.19
CA GLN A 268 18.28 29.27 7.34
C GLN A 268 19.33 28.22 7.71
N TYR A 269 19.19 27.02 7.15
CA TYR A 269 20.08 25.88 7.39
C TYR A 269 20.74 25.42 6.08
N PRO A 270 21.81 26.09 5.62
CA PRO A 270 22.41 25.80 4.31
C PRO A 270 23.15 24.45 4.26
N ILE A 271 23.64 23.97 5.42
CA ILE A 271 24.41 22.71 5.53
C ILE A 271 23.59 21.60 6.17
N ALA A 272 22.92 21.90 7.29
CA ALA A 272 22.26 20.90 8.11
C ALA A 272 21.20 20.12 7.31
N ARG A 273 21.34 18.79 7.30
CA ARG A 273 20.41 17.88 6.62
C ARG A 273 20.54 16.45 7.13
N LEU A 274 19.45 15.71 7.06
CA LEU A 274 19.45 14.25 7.30
C LEU A 274 19.69 13.53 5.96
N GLU A 275 20.52 12.50 5.98
CA GLU A 275 20.82 11.68 4.80
C GLU A 275 20.89 10.20 5.14
N GLY A 276 20.72 9.35 4.12
CA GLY A 276 21.10 7.94 4.17
C GLY A 276 20.35 7.07 5.17
N VAL A 277 19.15 7.47 5.63
CA VAL A 277 18.33 6.65 6.54
C VAL A 277 17.91 5.35 5.86
N ARG A 278 18.41 4.21 6.35
CA ARG A 278 18.16 2.89 5.76
C ARG A 278 18.24 1.76 6.76
N VAL A 279 17.64 0.62 6.42
CA VAL A 279 17.89 -0.65 7.12
C VAL A 279 19.20 -1.25 6.64
N VAL A 280 20.13 -1.48 7.56
CA VAL A 280 21.43 -2.11 7.31
C VAL A 280 21.29 -3.64 7.30
N ARG A 281 20.48 -4.16 8.23
CA ARG A 281 20.31 -5.60 8.41
C ARG A 281 18.94 -5.90 9.01
N LYS A 282 18.30 -6.98 8.55
CA LYS A 282 17.06 -7.53 9.10
C LYS A 282 17.21 -9.04 9.22
N GLU A 283 16.81 -9.58 10.36
CA GLU A 283 16.82 -11.02 10.62
C GLU A 283 15.47 -11.49 11.17
N LYS A 284 15.07 -12.67 10.71
CA LYS A 284 14.01 -13.49 11.29
C LYS A 284 14.64 -14.83 11.66
N VAL A 285 14.61 -15.19 12.94
CA VAL A 285 15.10 -16.48 13.44
C VAL A 285 13.91 -17.22 14.05
N GLU A 286 13.69 -18.45 13.58
CA GLU A 286 12.65 -19.33 14.14
C GLU A 286 13.02 -19.73 15.57
N LEU A 287 12.00 -19.76 16.43
CA LEU A 287 12.16 -20.18 17.81
C LEU A 287 12.09 -21.72 17.84
N LYS A 288 13.03 -22.33 18.57
CA LYS A 288 13.00 -23.76 18.85
C LYS A 288 12.01 -24.09 19.95
#